data_AF-A0A519V6W7-F1
#
_entry.id   AF-A0A519V6W7-F1
#
_cell.length_a   1.000
_cell.length_b   1.000
_cell.length_c   1.000
_cell.angle_alpha   90.00
_cell.angle_beta   90.00
_cell.angle_gamma   90.00
#
_symmetry.space_group_name_H-M   'P 1'
#
loop_
_entity.id
_entity.type
_entity.pdbx_description
1 polymer ?
#
loop_
_entity_poly.entity_id
_entity_poly.type
_entity_poly.pdbx_seq_one_letter_code
_entity_poly.pdbx_strand_id
1 'polypeptide(L)'
;MKKLGFLFVSFVLLANLASAQTFTPKVSKDSVGVLTARLEAVKASAKLQNLKIKEAEEENDVEKLRIKVLEAEGNVKASAQDQADAAEKTKAGNLDAKAAEKIAKKAKSDVADAQKALDRYNKQIEKVEALRNEIKAEERKLTYKKPYIIFDYK
;
A
#
# COMPACT_ATOMS: atom_id res chain seq x y z
N MET A 1 -18.13 11.47 -69.67
CA MET A 1 -18.89 11.35 -68.41
C MET A 1 -19.21 9.90 -68.00
N LYS A 2 -19.62 9.00 -68.90
CA LYS A 2 -19.93 7.58 -68.55
C LYS A 2 -18.78 6.79 -67.89
N LYS A 3 -17.53 6.99 -68.33
CA LYS A 3 -16.35 6.31 -67.76
C LYS A 3 -16.01 6.77 -66.33
N LEU A 4 -16.28 8.04 -66.00
CA LEU A 4 -16.02 8.61 -64.67
C LEU A 4 -17.06 8.12 -63.65
N GLY A 5 -18.33 8.01 -64.07
CA GLY A 5 -19.38 7.41 -63.25
C GLY A 5 -19.13 5.94 -62.95
N PHE A 6 -18.64 5.16 -63.91
CA PHE A 6 -18.28 3.76 -63.70
C PHE A 6 -17.14 3.59 -62.69
N LEU A 7 -16.14 4.47 -62.76
CA LEU A 7 -14.98 4.48 -61.86
C LEU A 7 -15.38 4.91 -60.44
N PHE A 8 -16.33 5.83 -60.32
CA PHE A 8 -16.88 6.23 -59.02
C PHE A 8 -17.70 5.11 -58.38
N VAL A 9 -18.52 4.41 -59.18
CA VAL A 9 -19.32 3.26 -58.71
C VAL A 9 -18.44 2.09 -58.28
N SER A 10 -17.38 1.78 -59.01
CA SER A 10 -16.43 0.73 -58.61
C SER A 10 -15.65 1.09 -57.36
N PHE A 11 -15.30 2.36 -57.17
CA PHE A 11 -14.62 2.83 -55.96
C PHE A 11 -15.54 2.75 -54.72
N VAL A 12 -16.82 3.10 -54.87
CA VAL A 12 -17.82 2.97 -53.80
C VAL A 12 -18.05 1.50 -53.46
N LEU A 13 -18.11 0.60 -54.44
CA LEU A 13 -18.26 -0.84 -54.21
C LEU A 13 -17.05 -1.44 -53.48
N LEU A 14 -15.83 -1.07 -53.89
CA LEU A 14 -14.60 -1.52 -53.24
C LEU A 14 -14.45 -0.98 -51.81
N ALA A 15 -14.86 0.27 -51.56
CA ALA A 15 -14.87 0.84 -50.21
C ALA A 15 -15.85 0.13 -49.27
N ASN A 16 -17.02 -0.30 -49.79
CA ASN A 16 -17.99 -1.08 -49.01
C ASN A 16 -17.51 -2.52 -48.74
N LEU A 17 -16.79 -3.14 -49.68
CA LEU A 17 -16.16 -4.45 -49.50
C LEU A 17 -15.02 -4.42 -48.47
N ALA A 18 -14.20 -3.36 -48.46
CA ALA A 18 -13.14 -3.17 -47.48
C ALA A 18 -13.68 -2.96 -46.05
N SER A 19 -14.84 -2.31 -45.93
CA SER A 19 -15.52 -2.07 -44.64
C SER A 19 -16.19 -3.34 -44.08
N ALA A 20 -16.51 -4.31 -44.94
CA ALA A 20 -17.18 -5.56 -44.55
C ALA A 20 -16.22 -6.66 -44.10
N GLN A 21 -14.92 -6.55 -44.37
CA GLN A 21 -13.89 -7.47 -43.88
C GLN A 21 -13.44 -7.10 -42.47
N THR A 22 -14.36 -7.02 -41.52
CA THR A 22 -13.98 -7.12 -40.12
C THR A 22 -13.70 -8.60 -39.84
N PHE A 23 -12.42 -8.97 -39.75
CA PHE A 23 -12.04 -10.30 -39.30
C PHE A 23 -12.45 -10.44 -37.83
N THR A 24 -13.66 -10.94 -37.59
CA THR A 24 -14.07 -11.45 -36.29
C THR A 24 -13.61 -12.89 -36.23
N PRO A 25 -12.47 -13.22 -35.59
CA PRO A 25 -12.03 -14.59 -35.49
C PRO A 25 -13.13 -15.40 -34.80
N LYS A 26 -13.64 -16.44 -35.47
CA LYS A 26 -14.53 -17.43 -34.86
C LYS A 26 -13.70 -18.27 -33.89
N VAL A 27 -13.51 -17.76 -32.68
CA VAL A 27 -12.91 -18.50 -31.56
C VAL A 27 -13.99 -19.35 -30.88
N SER A 28 -13.63 -20.55 -30.41
CA SER A 28 -14.57 -21.37 -29.64
C SER A 28 -14.99 -20.63 -28.37
N LYS A 29 -16.22 -20.87 -27.89
CA LYS A 29 -16.69 -20.34 -26.60
C LYS A 29 -15.72 -20.69 -25.47
N ASP A 30 -15.10 -21.87 -25.54
CA ASP A 30 -14.10 -22.34 -24.59
C ASP A 30 -12.84 -21.45 -24.61
N SER A 31 -12.37 -21.05 -25.79
CA SER A 31 -11.21 -20.15 -25.94
C SER A 31 -11.49 -18.77 -25.36
N VAL A 32 -12.71 -18.24 -25.58
CA VAL A 32 -13.14 -16.96 -24.98
C VAL A 32 -13.25 -17.08 -23.46
N GLY A 33 -13.82 -18.18 -22.96
CA GLY A 33 -13.93 -18.45 -21.52
C GLY A 33 -12.55 -18.53 -20.83
N VAL A 34 -11.60 -19.24 -21.44
CA VAL A 34 -10.21 -19.32 -20.95
C VAL A 34 -9.54 -17.95 -20.96
N LEU A 35 -9.70 -17.17 -22.03
CA LEU A 35 -9.12 -15.83 -22.12
C LEU A 35 -9.70 -14.88 -21.06
N THR A 36 -11.02 -14.90 -20.86
CA THR A 36 -11.69 -14.11 -19.80
C THR A 36 -11.21 -14.53 -18.41
N ALA A 37 -11.11 -15.82 -18.13
CA ALA A 37 -10.60 -16.32 -16.85
C ALA A 37 -9.15 -15.86 -16.59
N ARG A 38 -8.29 -15.91 -17.62
CA ARG A 38 -6.91 -15.40 -17.55
C ARG A 38 -6.87 -13.89 -17.31
N LEU A 39 -7.71 -13.13 -18.01
CA LEU A 39 -7.81 -11.68 -17.83
C LEU A 39 -8.24 -11.32 -16.40
N GLU A 40 -9.23 -12.04 -15.86
CA GLU A 40 -9.66 -11.85 -14.47
C GLU A 40 -8.57 -12.19 -13.45
N ALA A 41 -7.83 -13.28 -13.68
CA ALA A 41 -6.70 -13.66 -12.84
C ALA A 41 -5.60 -12.58 -12.86
N VAL A 42 -5.27 -12.04 -14.04
CA VAL A 42 -4.30 -10.94 -14.17
C VAL A 42 -4.77 -9.68 -13.44
N LYS A 43 -6.04 -9.29 -13.59
CA LYS A 43 -6.62 -8.13 -12.86
C LYS A 43 -6.55 -8.31 -11.35
N ALA A 44 -6.89 -9.49 -10.85
CA ALA A 44 -6.82 -9.80 -9.43
C ALA A 44 -5.36 -9.81 -8.91
N SER A 45 -4.43 -10.37 -9.68
CA SER A 45 -2.99 -10.34 -9.36
C SER A 45 -2.43 -8.91 -9.32
N ALA A 46 -2.81 -8.05 -10.27
CA ALA A 46 -2.40 -6.66 -10.28
C ALA A 46 -2.95 -5.90 -9.05
N LYS A 47 -4.20 -6.16 -8.67
CA LYS A 47 -4.78 -5.59 -7.43
C LYS A 47 -4.01 -6.05 -6.19
N LEU A 48 -3.69 -7.34 -6.10
CA LEU A 48 -2.90 -7.89 -4.99
C LEU A 48 -1.51 -7.26 -4.92
N GLN A 49 -0.83 -7.12 -6.05
CA GLN A 49 0.49 -6.48 -6.12
C GLN A 49 0.43 -5.02 -5.66
N ASN A 50 -0.58 -4.26 -6.09
CA ASN A 50 -0.78 -2.88 -5.63
C ASN A 50 -1.00 -2.80 -4.11
N LEU A 51 -1.73 -3.74 -3.51
CA LEU A 51 -1.90 -3.79 -2.05
C LEU A 51 -0.57 -4.08 -1.34
N LYS A 52 0.24 -5.02 -1.86
CA LYS A 52 1.57 -5.32 -1.30
C LYS A 52 2.55 -4.16 -1.41
N ILE A 53 2.47 -3.38 -2.50
CA ILE A 53 3.26 -2.15 -2.64
C ILE A 53 2.87 -1.15 -1.55
N LYS A 54 1.56 -0.93 -1.34
CA LYS A 54 1.07 -0.04 -0.26
C LYS A 54 1.46 -0.53 1.12
N GLU A 55 1.41 -1.83 1.38
CA GLU A 55 1.88 -2.41 2.64
C GLU A 55 3.35 -2.05 2.89
N ALA A 56 4.21 -2.22 1.87
CA ALA A 56 5.63 -1.89 1.98
C ALA A 56 5.89 -0.38 2.18
N GLU A 57 5.10 0.48 1.55
CA GLU A 57 5.15 1.94 1.76
C GLU A 57 4.79 2.30 3.21
N GLU A 58 3.70 1.75 3.74
CA GLU A 58 3.25 2.01 5.11
C GLU A 58 4.22 1.39 6.14
N GLU A 59 4.85 0.25 5.86
CA GLU A 59 5.91 -0.34 6.70
C GLU A 59 7.16 0.53 6.78
N ASN A 60 7.55 1.17 5.67
CA ASN A 60 8.66 2.14 5.69
C ASN A 60 8.32 3.31 6.63
N ASP A 61 7.08 3.78 6.62
CA ASP A 61 6.62 4.82 7.54
C ASP A 61 6.54 4.33 9.01
N VAL A 62 6.22 3.05 9.24
CA VAL A 62 6.35 2.42 10.57
C VAL A 62 7.79 2.51 11.06
N GLU A 63 8.78 2.19 10.23
CA GLU A 63 10.19 2.22 10.65
C GLU A 63 10.69 3.64 10.96
N LYS A 64 10.26 4.64 10.17
CA LYS A 64 10.53 6.06 10.49
C LYS A 64 9.91 6.47 11.83
N LEU A 65 8.69 6.03 12.12
CA LEU A 65 8.03 6.31 13.39
C LEU A 65 8.68 5.55 14.54
N ARG A 66 9.18 4.33 14.30
CA ARG A 66 9.93 3.55 15.29
C ARG A 66 11.18 4.28 15.75
N ILE A 67 11.93 4.86 14.82
CA ILE A 67 13.10 5.70 15.16
C ILE A 67 12.68 6.86 16.06
N LYS A 68 11.60 7.57 15.74
CA LYS A 68 11.09 8.68 16.57
C LYS A 68 10.65 8.23 17.97
N VAL A 69 10.07 7.04 18.09
CA VAL A 69 9.72 6.46 19.40
C VAL A 69 10.99 6.18 20.20
N LEU A 70 12.01 5.58 19.59
CA LEU A 70 13.28 5.31 20.26
C LEU A 70 14.02 6.60 20.67
N GLU A 71 14.00 7.63 19.84
CA GLU A 71 14.55 8.95 20.17
C GLU A 71 13.81 9.57 21.36
N ALA A 72 12.48 9.53 21.36
CA ALA A 72 11.68 10.06 22.46
C ALA A 72 11.87 9.26 23.75
N GLU A 73 12.01 7.94 23.67
CA GLU A 73 12.38 7.08 24.81
C GLU A 73 13.76 7.45 25.37
N GLY A 74 14.73 7.74 24.49
CA GLY A 74 16.05 8.25 24.86
C GLY A 74 15.96 9.56 25.66
N ASN A 75 15.14 10.50 25.21
CA ASN A 75 14.91 11.77 25.92
C ASN A 75 14.24 11.55 27.29
N VAL A 76 13.25 10.66 27.37
CA VAL A 76 12.62 10.29 28.65
C VAL A 76 13.63 9.68 29.62
N LYS A 77 14.50 8.78 29.15
CA LYS A 77 15.58 8.19 29.97
C LYS A 77 16.56 9.25 30.45
N ALA A 78 16.98 10.16 29.57
CA ALA A 78 17.86 11.26 29.94
C ALA A 78 17.20 12.17 31.00
N SER A 79 15.92 12.53 30.82
CA SER A 79 15.18 13.32 31.81
C SER A 79 14.91 12.59 33.12
N ALA A 80 14.77 11.26 33.10
CA ALA A 80 14.69 10.46 34.33
C ALA A 80 16.03 10.48 35.09
N GLN A 81 17.16 10.44 34.38
CA GLN A 81 18.48 10.58 34.97
C GLN A 81 18.69 12.00 35.54
N ASP A 82 18.31 13.04 34.79
CA ASP A 82 18.33 14.43 35.27
C ASP A 82 17.50 14.58 36.57
N GLN A 83 16.35 13.90 36.66
CA GLN A 83 15.53 13.89 37.87
C GLN A 83 16.18 13.16 39.04
N ALA A 84 16.85 12.04 38.80
CA ALA A 84 17.57 11.30 39.83
C ALA A 84 18.72 12.15 40.40
N ASP A 85 19.51 12.77 39.53
CA ASP A 85 20.61 13.67 39.90
C ASP A 85 20.10 14.91 40.65
N ALA A 86 18.97 15.46 40.20
CA ALA A 86 18.30 16.57 40.89
C ALA A 86 17.86 16.17 42.30
N ALA A 87 17.25 14.99 42.46
CA ALA A 87 16.80 14.49 43.76
C ALA A 87 17.98 14.29 44.72
N GLU A 88 19.13 13.82 44.24
CA GLU A 88 20.35 13.71 45.05
C GLU A 88 20.88 15.08 45.49
N LYS A 89 20.96 16.04 44.56
CA LYS A 89 21.38 17.42 44.86
C LYS A 89 20.42 18.14 45.82
N THR A 90 19.11 17.88 45.73
CA THR A 90 18.12 18.39 46.67
C THR A 90 18.34 17.81 48.07
N LYS A 91 18.60 16.51 48.20
CA LYS A 91 18.93 15.89 49.50
C LYS A 91 20.20 16.48 50.11
N ALA A 92 21.18 16.83 49.29
CA ALA A 92 22.41 17.49 49.70
C ALA A 92 22.25 19.00 49.98
N GLY A 93 21.05 19.58 49.81
CA GLY A 93 20.80 21.01 50.01
C GLY A 93 21.37 21.93 48.92
N ASN A 94 21.81 21.37 47.79
CA ASN A 94 22.59 22.06 46.75
C ASN A 94 21.78 22.46 45.51
N LEU A 95 20.46 22.17 45.47
CA LEU A 95 19.61 22.46 44.31
C LEU A 95 18.59 23.57 44.61
N ASP A 96 18.58 24.59 43.76
CA ASP A 96 17.57 25.65 43.76
C ASP A 96 16.20 25.14 43.25
N ALA A 97 15.11 25.69 43.81
CA ALA A 97 13.74 25.36 43.45
C ALA A 97 13.40 25.61 41.97
N LYS A 98 13.92 26.67 41.36
CA LYS A 98 13.72 26.98 39.92
C LYS A 98 14.41 25.95 39.03
N ALA A 99 15.63 25.54 39.38
CA ALA A 99 16.33 24.46 38.69
C ALA A 99 15.54 23.14 38.77
N ALA A 100 15.03 22.78 39.95
CA ALA A 100 14.18 21.60 40.14
C ALA A 100 12.89 21.68 39.30
N GLU A 101 12.22 22.83 39.28
CA GLU A 101 11.01 23.05 38.50
C GLU A 101 11.26 22.92 37.00
N LYS A 102 12.40 23.42 36.50
CA LYS A 102 12.79 23.30 35.08
C LYS A 102 12.98 21.84 34.68
N ILE A 103 13.68 21.05 35.50
CA ILE A 103 13.90 19.62 35.27
C ILE A 103 12.56 18.87 35.28
N ALA A 104 11.68 19.18 36.23
CA ALA A 104 10.34 18.58 36.29
C ALA A 104 9.48 18.93 35.06
N LYS A 105 9.50 20.18 34.60
CA LYS A 105 8.79 20.61 33.39
C LYS A 105 9.32 19.93 32.13
N LYS A 106 10.64 19.83 31.98
CA LYS A 106 11.28 19.12 30.86
C LYS A 106 10.86 17.65 30.85
N ALA A 107 10.97 16.95 31.97
CA ALA A 107 10.58 15.54 32.07
C ALA A 107 9.10 15.31 31.71
N LYS A 108 8.19 16.19 32.15
CA LYS A 108 6.77 16.12 31.75
C LYS A 108 6.57 16.32 30.25
N SER A 109 7.31 17.25 29.64
CA SER A 109 7.28 17.46 28.19
C SER A 109 7.77 16.24 27.43
N ASP A 110 8.91 15.67 27.83
CA ASP A 110 9.52 14.53 27.17
C ASP A 110 8.61 13.29 27.24
N VAL A 111 7.95 13.06 28.38
CA VAL A 111 6.93 11.99 28.52
C VAL A 111 5.74 12.23 27.59
N ALA A 112 5.24 13.47 27.51
CA ALA A 112 4.12 13.79 26.64
C ALA A 112 4.48 13.61 25.15
N ASP A 113 5.71 13.93 24.77
CA ASP A 113 6.19 13.77 23.40
C ASP A 113 6.45 12.31 23.05
N ALA A 114 6.98 11.51 23.98
CA ALA A 114 7.10 10.06 23.85
C ALA A 114 5.73 9.39 23.67
N GLN A 115 4.73 9.80 24.46
CA GLN A 115 3.37 9.27 24.31
C GLN A 115 2.79 9.58 22.93
N LYS A 116 2.93 10.82 22.45
CA LYS A 116 2.46 11.19 21.11
C LYS A 116 3.20 10.41 20.01
N ALA A 117 4.49 10.17 20.17
CA ALA A 117 5.27 9.37 19.22
C ALA A 117 4.75 7.92 19.18
N LEU A 118 4.51 7.32 20.35
CA LEU A 118 3.95 5.98 20.49
C LEU A 118 2.55 5.88 19.88
N ASP A 119 1.66 6.84 20.14
CA ASP A 119 0.31 6.86 19.59
C ASP A 119 0.31 6.91 18.05
N ARG A 120 1.23 7.70 17.46
CA ARG A 120 1.40 7.76 16.00
C ARG A 120 1.92 6.45 15.44
N TYR A 121 2.90 5.85 16.10
CA TYR A 121 3.46 4.55 15.73
C TYR A 121 2.39 3.44 15.74
N ASN A 122 1.61 3.36 16.82
CA ASN A 122 0.54 2.36 16.95
C ASN A 122 -0.53 2.52 15.87
N LYS A 123 -0.98 3.75 15.59
CA LYS A 123 -1.93 4.01 14.48
C LYS A 123 -1.39 3.57 13.14
N GLN A 124 -0.09 3.71 12.92
CA GLN A 124 0.54 3.31 11.66
C GLN A 124 0.63 1.78 11.55
N ILE A 125 0.93 1.08 12.64
CA ILE A 125 0.87 -0.39 12.69
C ILE A 125 -0.55 -0.89 12.36
N GLU A 126 -1.59 -0.28 12.94
CA GLU A 126 -2.98 -0.67 12.68
C GLU A 126 -3.33 -0.59 11.19
N LYS A 127 -2.84 0.42 10.47
CA LYS A 127 -3.02 0.52 9.02
C LYS A 127 -2.32 -0.60 8.26
N VAL A 128 -1.08 -0.92 8.62
CA VAL A 128 -0.34 -2.04 8.01
C VAL A 128 -1.07 -3.37 8.25
N GLU A 129 -1.59 -3.57 9.46
CA GLU A 129 -2.39 -4.76 9.78
C GLU A 129 -3.70 -4.83 8.98
N ALA A 130 -4.39 -3.70 8.78
CA ALA A 130 -5.56 -3.65 7.92
C ALA A 130 -5.22 -4.04 6.47
N LEU A 131 -4.12 -3.50 5.92
CA LEU A 131 -3.63 -3.87 4.58
C LEU A 131 -3.29 -5.36 4.48
N ARG A 132 -2.60 -5.92 5.47
CA ARG A 132 -2.30 -7.37 5.54
C ARG A 132 -3.57 -8.23 5.53
N ASN A 133 -4.62 -7.78 6.21
CA ASN A 133 -5.90 -8.48 6.21
C ASN A 133 -6.59 -8.41 4.84
N GLU A 134 -6.53 -7.26 4.16
CA GLU A 134 -7.03 -7.12 2.79
C GLU A 134 -6.25 -8.00 1.80
N ILE A 135 -4.91 -8.03 1.91
CA ILE A 135 -4.02 -8.88 1.11
C ILE A 135 -4.41 -10.35 1.29
N LYS A 136 -4.56 -10.84 2.53
CA LYS A 136 -5.01 -12.21 2.81
C LYS A 136 -6.39 -12.50 2.22
N ALA A 137 -7.30 -11.54 2.22
CA ALA A 137 -8.62 -11.71 1.61
C ALA A 137 -8.53 -11.83 0.07
N GLU A 138 -7.71 -11.02 -0.58
CA GLU A 138 -7.49 -11.08 -2.03
C GLU A 138 -6.69 -12.33 -2.46
N GLU A 139 -5.69 -12.76 -1.69
CA GLU A 139 -4.95 -14.01 -1.93
C GLU A 139 -5.87 -15.24 -1.88
N ARG A 140 -6.84 -15.26 -0.96
CA ARG A 140 -7.86 -16.31 -0.93
C ARG A 140 -8.68 -16.33 -2.20
N LYS A 141 -9.15 -15.18 -2.70
CA LYS A 141 -9.92 -15.08 -3.96
C LYS A 141 -9.13 -15.61 -5.16
N LEU A 142 -7.82 -15.32 -5.22
CA LEU A 142 -6.93 -15.82 -6.27
C LEU A 142 -6.72 -17.34 -6.17
N THR A 143 -6.61 -17.87 -4.95
CA THR A 143 -6.47 -19.32 -4.72
C THR A 143 -7.66 -20.11 -5.26
N TYR A 144 -8.89 -19.60 -5.10
CA TYR A 144 -10.10 -20.20 -5.66
C TYR A 144 -10.23 -20.08 -7.19
N LYS A 145 -9.44 -19.21 -7.83
CA LYS A 145 -9.47 -18.98 -9.28
C LYS A 145 -8.41 -19.74 -10.07
N LYS A 146 -7.62 -20.65 -9.46
CA LYS A 146 -6.67 -21.49 -10.20
C LYS A 146 -7.40 -22.25 -11.32
N PRO A 147 -7.22 -21.88 -12.60
CA PRO A 147 -7.76 -22.67 -13.68
C PRO A 147 -6.81 -23.85 -13.85
N TYR A 148 -7.16 -25.02 -13.32
CA TYR A 148 -6.59 -26.27 -13.79
C TYR A 148 -7.07 -26.46 -15.23
N ILE A 149 -6.27 -26.01 -16.20
CA ILE A 149 -6.50 -26.36 -17.59
C ILE A 149 -5.81 -27.72 -17.80
N ILE A 150 -6.59 -28.80 -17.68
CA ILE A 150 -6.18 -30.12 -18.13
C ILE A 150 -6.53 -30.19 -19.61
N PHE A 151 -5.52 -30.17 -20.47
CA PHE A 151 -5.72 -30.46 -21.88
C PHE A 151 -5.75 -31.98 -22.04
N ASP A 152 -6.95 -32.55 -22.17
CA ASP A 152 -7.12 -33.94 -22.57
C ASP A 152 -6.92 -34.01 -24.09
N TYR A 153 -5.76 -34.48 -24.52
CA TYR A 153 -5.49 -34.79 -25.92
C TYR A 153 -5.93 -36.24 -26.16
N LYS A 154 -7.09 -36.42 -26.78
CA LYS A 154 -7.52 -37.71 -27.35
C LYS A 154 -7.09 -37.82 -28.81
#